data_AF-A0A919TV12-F1
#
_entry.id   AF-A0A919TV12-F1
#
_cell.length_a   1.000
_cell.length_b   1.000
_cell.length_c   1.000
_cell.angle_alpha   90.00
_cell.angle_beta   90.00
_cell.angle_gamma   90.00
#
_symmetry.space_group_name_H-M   'P 1'
#
loop_
_entity.id
_entity.type
_entity.pdbx_description
1 polymer ?
#
loop_
_entity_poly.entity_id
_entity_poly.type
_entity_poly.pdbx_seq_one_letter_code
_entity_poly.pdbx_strand_id
1 'polypeptide(L)'
;MADIRNTKKFQALAADLRERCAEKGVTLMGAEAEDVLAAQIDELSNQLGIKPRTFLDTYLQPGLVDNLAAALAEANAVHIEVAETADSISLSSAEAGRVVAALGMVMKIATNRVEDPQSRADALGISTDGADAIVGVGVALRGGAWPERDGQRLGRNVHTKSS
;
A
#
# COMPACT_ATOMS: atom_id res chain seq x y z
N MET A 1 15.35 7.46 -27.24
CA MET A 1 14.47 8.64 -27.03
C MET A 1 14.79 9.16 -25.64
N ALA A 2 15.09 10.44 -25.44
CA ALA A 2 15.50 10.93 -24.12
C ALA A 2 14.32 10.85 -23.15
N ASP A 3 14.45 10.01 -22.12
CA ASP A 3 13.46 9.82 -21.08
C ASP A 3 13.21 11.16 -20.35
N ILE A 4 11.93 11.57 -20.28
CA ILE A 4 11.52 12.81 -19.59
C ILE A 4 11.91 12.78 -18.10
N ARG A 5 11.99 11.58 -17.52
CA ARG A 5 12.34 11.34 -16.12
C ARG A 5 13.75 11.82 -15.76
N ASN A 6 14.64 11.90 -16.75
CA ASN A 6 16.01 12.37 -16.59
C ASN A 6 16.16 13.90 -16.66
N THR A 7 15.06 14.65 -16.85
CA THR A 7 15.12 16.10 -16.89
C THR A 7 15.04 16.70 -15.49
N LYS A 8 15.84 17.75 -15.22
CA LYS A 8 15.80 18.47 -13.93
C LYS A 8 14.40 19.02 -13.60
N LYS A 9 13.67 19.47 -14.64
CA LYS A 9 12.31 19.99 -14.49
C LYS A 9 11.35 18.90 -14.01
N PHE A 10 11.42 17.71 -14.59
CA PHE A 10 10.60 16.57 -14.16
C PHE A 10 10.94 16.15 -12.73
N GLN A 11 12.23 16.03 -12.39
CA GLN A 11 12.66 15.65 -11.04
C GLN A 11 12.19 16.65 -9.97
N ALA A 12 12.24 17.95 -10.28
CA ALA A 12 11.71 18.97 -9.38
C ALA A 12 10.20 18.87 -9.19
N LEU A 13 9.44 18.60 -10.26
CA LEU A 13 7.99 18.41 -10.18
C LEU A 13 7.60 17.13 -9.42
N ALA A 14 8.36 16.04 -9.58
CA ALA A 14 8.12 14.81 -8.82
C ALA A 14 8.43 14.99 -7.32
N ALA A 15 9.47 15.77 -6.98
CA ALA A 15 9.76 16.13 -5.60
C ALA A 15 8.63 17.00 -4.99
N ASP A 16 8.16 18.02 -5.73
CA ASP A 16 7.04 18.89 -5.33
C ASP A 16 5.73 18.09 -5.17
N LEU A 17 5.47 17.12 -6.06
CA LEU A 17 4.32 16.21 -5.93
C LEU A 17 4.40 15.39 -4.64
N ARG A 18 5.57 14.83 -4.34
CA ARG A 18 5.79 14.03 -3.12
C ARG A 18 5.56 14.87 -1.86
N GLU A 19 6.07 16.11 -1.83
CA GLU A 19 5.89 17.05 -0.71
C GLU A 19 4.41 17.40 -0.51
N ARG A 20 3.70 17.80 -1.57
CA ARG A 20 2.27 18.17 -1.48
C ARG A 20 1.36 17.00 -1.14
N CYS A 21 1.70 15.78 -1.57
CA CYS A 21 0.99 14.58 -1.13
C CYS A 21 1.17 14.35 0.36
N ALA A 22 2.40 14.50 0.88
CA ALA A 22 2.69 14.33 2.30
C ALA A 22 1.93 15.35 3.17
N GLU A 23 1.84 16.61 2.73
CA GLU A 23 1.04 17.65 3.42
C GLU A 23 -0.46 17.29 3.51
N LYS A 24 -0.96 16.50 2.55
CA LYS A 24 -2.34 16.01 2.50
C LYS A 24 -2.53 14.63 3.13
N GLY A 25 -1.50 14.09 3.79
CA GLY A 25 -1.55 12.79 4.46
C GLY A 25 -1.39 11.58 3.55
N VAL A 26 -0.93 11.77 2.32
CA VAL A 26 -0.60 10.68 1.39
C VAL A 26 0.90 10.51 1.30
N THR A 27 1.41 9.33 1.67
CA THR A 27 2.84 9.02 1.57
C THR A 27 3.12 8.27 0.28
N LEU A 28 3.80 8.93 -0.66
CA LEU A 28 4.30 8.30 -1.89
C LEU A 28 5.68 7.69 -1.66
N MET A 29 5.81 6.39 -1.87
CA MET A 29 7.05 5.63 -1.65
C MET A 29 7.81 5.37 -2.95
N GLY A 30 9.14 5.20 -2.83
CA GLY A 30 9.99 4.87 -3.96
C GLY A 30 9.83 5.84 -5.15
N ALA A 31 9.54 5.30 -6.33
CA ALA A 31 9.39 6.02 -7.59
C ALA A 31 7.93 6.43 -7.91
N GLU A 32 6.99 6.28 -6.97
CA GLU A 32 5.56 6.49 -7.23
C GLU A 32 5.22 7.90 -7.70
N ALA A 33 5.86 8.93 -7.12
CA ALA A 33 5.65 10.31 -7.55
C ALA A 33 6.11 10.51 -9.01
N GLU A 34 7.24 9.92 -9.38
CA GLU A 34 7.77 9.92 -10.73
C GLU A 34 6.88 9.12 -11.68
N ASP A 35 6.37 7.96 -11.27
CA ASP A 35 5.52 7.11 -12.11
C ASP A 35 4.15 7.74 -12.37
N VAL A 36 3.51 8.28 -11.33
CA VAL A 36 2.21 8.98 -11.45
C VAL A 36 2.36 10.22 -12.33
N LEU A 37 3.41 11.02 -12.11
CA LEU A 37 3.65 12.22 -12.91
C LEU A 37 3.95 11.87 -14.37
N ALA A 38 4.75 10.83 -14.62
CA ALA A 38 5.03 10.36 -15.98
C ALA A 38 3.75 9.88 -16.68
N ALA A 39 2.95 9.05 -16.01
CA ALA A 39 1.69 8.55 -16.55
C ALA A 39 0.73 9.70 -16.91
N GLN A 40 0.61 10.70 -16.04
CA GLN A 40 -0.25 11.86 -16.31
C GLN A 40 0.26 12.70 -17.49
N ILE A 41 1.58 12.94 -17.57
CA ILE A 41 2.18 13.68 -18.68
C ILE A 41 1.98 12.92 -20.00
N ASP A 42 2.18 11.60 -19.98
CA ASP A 42 2.00 10.76 -21.16
C ASP A 42 0.53 10.79 -21.62
N GLU A 43 -0.42 10.61 -20.71
CA GLU A 43 -1.86 10.68 -21.00
C GLU A 43 -2.25 12.04 -21.62
N LEU A 44 -1.87 13.15 -20.98
CA LEU A 44 -2.20 14.49 -21.48
C LEU A 44 -1.49 14.81 -22.81
N SER A 45 -0.26 14.34 -22.98
CA SER A 45 0.47 14.52 -24.23
C SER A 45 -0.17 13.73 -25.39
N ASN A 46 -0.66 12.52 -25.12
CA ASN A 46 -1.39 11.69 -26.08
C ASN A 46 -2.72 12.34 -26.48
N GLN A 47 -3.48 12.85 -25.51
CA GLN A 47 -4.74 13.56 -25.77
C GLN A 47 -4.55 14.80 -26.64
N LEU A 48 -3.42 15.50 -26.47
CA LEU A 48 -3.08 16.70 -27.25
C LEU A 48 -2.33 16.38 -28.56
N GLY A 49 -1.98 15.11 -28.81
CA GLY A 49 -1.21 14.71 -29.98
C GLY A 49 0.21 15.29 -30.03
N ILE A 50 0.80 15.62 -28.87
CA ILE A 50 2.15 16.20 -28.76
C ILE A 50 3.10 15.26 -28.03
N LYS A 51 4.40 15.53 -28.12
CA LYS A 51 5.41 14.73 -27.40
C LYS A 51 5.39 15.08 -25.90
N PRO A 52 5.63 14.11 -25.00
CA PRO A 52 5.71 14.35 -23.54
C PRO A 52 6.66 15.49 -23.15
N ARG A 53 7.81 15.58 -23.83
CA ARG A 53 8.77 16.67 -23.60
C ARG A 53 8.20 18.05 -23.98
N THR A 54 7.46 18.13 -25.08
CA THR A 54 6.79 19.37 -25.51
C THR A 54 5.70 19.77 -24.53
N PHE A 55 4.95 18.79 -23.99
CA PHE A 55 3.98 19.03 -22.94
C PHE A 55 4.66 19.62 -21.69
N LEU A 56 5.70 18.95 -21.19
CA LEU A 56 6.48 19.38 -20.03
C LEU A 56 7.02 20.80 -20.19
N ASP A 57 7.56 21.13 -21.36
CA ASP A 57 8.23 22.42 -21.59
C ASP A 57 7.25 23.57 -21.84
N THR A 58 6.13 23.32 -22.53
CA THR A 58 5.28 24.39 -23.11
C THR A 58 3.85 24.42 -22.59
N TYR A 59 3.29 23.28 -22.20
CA TYR A 59 1.86 23.14 -21.92
C TYR A 59 1.54 22.78 -20.47
N LEU A 60 2.55 22.59 -19.63
CA LEU A 60 2.37 22.30 -18.22
C LEU A 60 1.67 23.47 -17.53
N GLN A 61 0.42 23.27 -17.10
CA GLN A 61 -0.36 24.31 -16.44
C GLN A 61 0.17 24.60 -15.02
N PRO A 62 0.18 25.87 -14.60
CA PRO A 62 0.38 26.21 -13.19
C PRO A 62 -0.71 25.52 -12.35
N GLY A 63 -0.30 24.74 -11.34
CA GLY A 63 -1.22 24.01 -10.46
C GLY A 63 -1.48 22.55 -10.83
N LEU A 64 -0.84 22.02 -11.89
CA LEU A 64 -0.96 20.59 -12.22
C LEU A 64 -0.60 19.70 -11.01
N VAL A 65 0.49 20.02 -10.31
CA VAL A 65 0.97 19.26 -9.15
C VAL A 65 -0.02 19.35 -7.97
N ASP A 66 -0.61 20.52 -7.70
CA ASP A 66 -1.67 20.69 -6.69
C ASP A 66 -2.87 19.80 -6.97
N ASN A 67 -3.33 19.82 -8.22
CA ASN A 67 -4.51 19.08 -8.64
C ASN A 67 -4.26 17.57 -8.55
N LEU A 68 -3.08 17.11 -8.95
CA LEU A 68 -2.66 15.72 -8.79
C LEU A 68 -2.60 15.30 -7.32
N ALA A 69 -1.97 16.10 -6.46
CA ALA A 69 -1.90 15.81 -5.03
C ALA A 69 -3.29 15.78 -4.37
N ALA A 70 -4.20 16.67 -4.79
CA ALA A 70 -5.59 16.67 -4.32
C ALA A 70 -6.34 15.41 -4.76
N ALA A 71 -6.22 15.02 -6.03
CA ALA A 71 -6.86 13.81 -6.55
C ALA A 71 -6.34 12.54 -5.86
N LEU A 72 -5.02 12.45 -5.60
CA LEU A 72 -4.43 11.34 -4.85
C LEU A 72 -4.94 11.29 -3.41
N ALA A 73 -5.08 12.44 -2.76
CA ALA A 73 -5.64 12.52 -1.41
C ALA A 73 -7.11 12.11 -1.36
N GLU A 74 -7.92 12.51 -2.35
CA GLU A 74 -9.31 12.09 -2.49
C GLU A 74 -9.43 10.57 -2.69
N ALA A 75 -8.62 10.00 -3.58
CA ALA A 75 -8.59 8.55 -3.78
C ALA A 75 -8.17 7.79 -2.52
N ASN A 76 -7.18 8.31 -1.77
CA ASN A 76 -6.75 7.72 -0.50
C ASN A 76 -7.86 7.78 0.57
N ALA A 77 -8.63 8.87 0.62
CA ALA A 77 -9.76 9.01 1.54
C ALA A 77 -10.85 7.95 1.26
N VAL A 78 -11.15 7.66 -0.01
CA VAL A 78 -12.10 6.60 -0.39
C VAL A 78 -11.62 5.23 0.09
N HIS A 79 -10.32 4.93 -0.02
CA HIS A 79 -9.78 3.68 0.51
C HIS A 79 -9.93 3.55 2.02
N ILE A 80 -9.71 4.63 2.76
CA ILE A 80 -9.93 4.66 4.22
C ILE A 80 -11.40 4.46 4.56
N GLU A 81 -12.31 5.16 3.86
CA GLU A 81 -13.76 5.03 4.07
C GLU A 81 -14.25 3.59 3.82
N VAL A 82 -13.77 2.93 2.76
CA VAL A 82 -14.10 1.53 2.50
C VAL A 82 -13.59 0.62 3.61
N ALA A 83 -12.40 0.88 4.15
CA ALA A 83 -11.85 0.10 5.27
C ALA A 83 -12.66 0.31 6.57
N GLU A 84 -13.11 1.54 6.83
CA GLU A 84 -13.89 1.89 8.03
C GLU A 84 -15.34 1.38 7.97
N THR A 85 -15.92 1.29 6.77
CA THR A 85 -17.31 0.85 6.56
C THR A 85 -17.44 -0.65 6.28
N ALA A 86 -16.33 -1.37 6.10
CA ALA A 86 -16.35 -2.81 5.88
C ALA A 86 -16.81 -3.59 7.12
N ASP A 87 -17.67 -4.58 6.90
CA ASP A 87 -18.11 -5.49 7.96
C ASP A 87 -16.92 -6.26 8.55
N SER A 88 -16.83 -6.28 9.88
CA SER A 88 -15.76 -7.01 10.58
C SER A 88 -15.92 -8.53 10.40
N ILE A 89 -14.85 -9.21 9.98
CA ILE A 89 -14.80 -10.67 9.90
C ILE A 89 -14.20 -11.23 11.19
N SER A 90 -14.91 -12.14 11.86
CA SER A 90 -14.38 -12.88 13.00
C SER A 90 -13.49 -14.03 12.52
N LEU A 91 -12.22 -14.03 12.93
CA LEU A 91 -11.26 -15.09 12.63
C LEU A 91 -10.90 -15.87 13.90
N SER A 92 -10.74 -17.19 13.79
CA SER A 92 -10.11 -18.00 14.83
C SER A 92 -8.60 -17.75 14.91
N SER A 93 -7.95 -18.16 16.01
CA SER A 93 -6.48 -18.07 16.15
C SER A 93 -5.71 -18.78 15.05
N ALA A 94 -6.23 -19.92 14.58
CA ALA A 94 -5.61 -20.66 13.50
C ALA A 94 -5.71 -19.89 12.17
N GLU A 95 -6.82 -19.21 11.92
CA GLU A 95 -7.03 -18.42 10.71
C GLU A 95 -6.22 -17.12 10.74
N ALA A 96 -6.20 -16.42 11.87
CA ALA A 96 -5.34 -15.26 12.07
C ALA A 96 -3.85 -15.62 11.86
N GLY A 97 -3.40 -16.77 12.38
CA GLY A 97 -2.05 -17.28 12.14
C GLY A 97 -1.75 -17.56 10.66
N ARG A 98 -2.74 -18.05 9.90
CA ARG A 98 -2.60 -18.26 8.44
C ARG A 98 -2.48 -16.94 7.68
N VAL A 99 -3.26 -15.91 8.06
CA VAL A 99 -3.17 -14.58 7.46
C VAL A 99 -1.79 -13.98 7.70
N VAL A 100 -1.30 -14.01 8.95
CA VAL A 100 0.05 -13.53 9.29
C VAL A 100 1.13 -14.30 8.52
N ALA A 101 1.01 -15.63 8.42
CA ALA A 101 1.96 -16.43 7.65
C ALA A 101 1.95 -16.11 6.15
N ALA A 102 0.77 -15.87 5.57
CA ALA A 102 0.64 -15.47 4.17
C ALA A 102 1.29 -14.09 3.91
N LEU A 103 1.02 -13.10 4.78
CA LEU A 103 1.66 -11.78 4.72
C LEU A 103 3.19 -11.89 4.85
N GLY A 104 3.68 -12.71 5.79
CA GLY A 104 5.11 -12.97 5.94
C GLY A 104 5.75 -13.61 4.70
N MET A 105 5.02 -14.47 3.98
CA MET A 105 5.50 -15.05 2.73
C MET A 105 5.55 -14.00 1.60
N VAL A 106 4.55 -13.12 1.52
CA VAL A 106 4.55 -11.99 0.56
C VAL A 106 5.76 -11.08 0.82
N MET A 107 6.00 -10.70 2.07
CA MET A 107 7.16 -9.88 2.44
C MET A 107 8.48 -10.58 2.13
N LYS A 108 8.59 -11.89 2.39
CA LYS A 108 9.78 -12.68 2.04
C LYS A 108 10.05 -12.65 0.53
N ILE A 109 9.00 -12.80 -0.29
CA ILE A 109 9.12 -12.74 -1.75
C ILE A 109 9.55 -11.33 -2.19
N ALA A 110 8.94 -10.29 -1.62
CA ALA A 110 9.28 -8.90 -1.91
C ALA A 110 10.73 -8.59 -1.53
N THR A 111 11.19 -9.02 -0.36
CA THR A 111 12.57 -8.79 0.11
C THR A 111 13.61 -9.37 -0.86
N ASN A 112 13.34 -10.52 -1.46
CA ASN A 112 14.22 -11.14 -2.46
C ASN A 112 14.32 -10.33 -3.77
N ARG A 113 13.46 -9.33 -3.97
CA ARG A 113 13.44 -8.47 -5.16
C ARG A 113 13.98 -7.07 -4.90
N VAL A 114 14.37 -6.74 -3.66
CA VAL A 114 14.89 -5.40 -3.30
C VAL A 114 16.22 -5.08 -3.99
N GLU A 115 17.04 -6.10 -4.28
CA GLU A 115 18.33 -5.92 -4.95
C GLU A 115 18.21 -5.67 -6.46
N ASP A 116 17.07 -5.99 -7.08
CA ASP A 116 16.81 -5.74 -8.49
C ASP A 116 16.39 -4.26 -8.70
N PRO A 117 17.19 -3.44 -9.41
CA PRO A 117 16.87 -2.03 -9.62
C PRO A 117 15.51 -1.79 -10.29
N GLN A 118 15.02 -2.73 -11.12
CA GLN A 118 13.73 -2.60 -11.80
C GLN A 118 12.54 -2.90 -10.88
N SER A 119 12.72 -3.81 -9.93
CA SER A 119 11.66 -4.27 -9.02
C SER A 119 11.75 -3.63 -7.62
N ARG A 120 12.79 -2.84 -7.35
CA ARG A 120 13.12 -2.35 -6.00
C ARG A 120 12.03 -1.46 -5.40
N ALA A 121 11.42 -0.58 -6.18
CA ALA A 121 10.36 0.31 -5.69
C ALA A 121 9.15 -0.50 -5.23
N ASP A 122 8.62 -1.37 -6.09
CA ASP A 122 7.50 -2.26 -5.78
C ASP A 122 7.81 -3.19 -4.60
N ALA A 123 9.03 -3.74 -4.56
CA ALA A 123 9.47 -4.61 -3.48
C ALA A 123 9.47 -3.90 -2.12
N LEU A 124 9.88 -2.63 -2.07
CA LEU A 124 9.84 -1.82 -0.86
C LEU A 124 8.40 -1.46 -0.49
N GLY A 125 7.56 -1.07 -1.46
CA GLY A 125 6.14 -0.78 -1.24
C GLY A 125 5.40 -1.97 -0.63
N ILE A 126 5.48 -3.14 -1.27
CA ILE A 126 4.87 -4.39 -0.78
C ILE A 126 5.39 -4.77 0.62
N SER A 127 6.67 -4.52 0.90
CA SER A 127 7.25 -4.82 2.21
C SER A 127 6.70 -3.91 3.31
N THR A 128 6.54 -2.61 3.01
CA THR A 128 5.93 -1.64 3.94
C THR A 128 4.46 -1.96 4.17
N ASP A 129 3.68 -2.14 3.11
CA ASP A 129 2.24 -2.48 3.20
C ASP A 129 2.03 -3.79 3.98
N GLY A 130 2.86 -4.80 3.72
CA GLY A 130 2.84 -6.06 4.46
C GLY A 130 3.17 -5.88 5.94
N ALA A 131 4.12 -5.01 6.28
CA ALA A 131 4.46 -4.70 7.66
C ALA A 131 3.31 -3.99 8.38
N ASP A 132 2.71 -2.97 7.74
CA ASP A 132 1.57 -2.22 8.27
C ASP A 132 0.35 -3.13 8.48
N ALA A 133 0.08 -4.04 7.54
CA ALA A 133 -0.98 -5.03 7.68
C ALA A 133 -0.75 -5.97 8.87
N ILE A 134 0.47 -6.47 9.08
CA ILE A 134 0.81 -7.33 10.23
C ILE A 134 0.65 -6.56 11.54
N VAL A 135 1.10 -5.29 11.59
CA VAL A 135 0.93 -4.42 12.77
C VAL A 135 -0.56 -4.20 13.06
N GLY A 136 -1.36 -3.90 12.04
CA GLY A 136 -2.81 -3.71 12.16
C GLY A 136 -3.51 -4.95 12.72
N VAL A 137 -3.19 -6.14 12.19
CA VAL A 137 -3.69 -7.42 12.72
C VAL A 137 -3.26 -7.59 14.17
N GLY A 138 -2.00 -7.33 14.52
CA GLY A 138 -1.50 -7.44 15.90
C GLY A 138 -2.24 -6.53 16.88
N VAL A 139 -2.53 -5.29 16.49
CA VAL A 139 -3.31 -4.33 17.29
C VAL A 139 -4.75 -4.83 17.47
N ALA A 140 -5.40 -5.30 16.39
CA ALA A 140 -6.75 -5.85 16.45
C ALA A 140 -6.83 -7.09 17.36
N LEU A 141 -5.85 -8.00 17.27
CA LEU A 141 -5.76 -9.19 18.12
C LEU A 141 -5.53 -8.86 19.60
N ARG A 142 -4.89 -7.74 19.92
CA ARG A 142 -4.70 -7.25 21.29
C ARG A 142 -5.96 -6.60 21.86
N GLY A 143 -6.73 -5.90 21.01
CA GLY A 143 -7.98 -5.25 21.39
C GLY A 143 -9.16 -6.22 21.56
N GLY A 144 -9.14 -7.35 20.85
CA GLY A 144 -10.12 -8.43 21.01
C GLY A 144 -9.81 -9.28 22.24
N ALA A 145 -10.63 -9.19 23.28
CA ALA A 145 -10.64 -10.18 24.35
C ALA A 145 -10.96 -11.55 23.74
N TRP A 146 -9.97 -12.44 23.71
CA TRP A 146 -10.12 -13.79 23.20
C TRP A 146 -11.09 -14.56 24.10
N PRO A 147 -12.18 -15.17 23.58
CA PRO A 147 -12.87 -16.20 24.34
C PRO A 147 -11.90 -17.38 24.49
N GLU A 148 -11.49 -17.66 25.73
CA GLU A 148 -10.79 -18.89 26.08
C GLU A 148 -11.58 -20.08 25.52
N ARG A 149 -10.90 -21.02 24.88
CA ARG A 149 -11.50 -22.24 24.38
C ARG A 149 -11.99 -23.10 25.56
N ASP A 150 -13.23 -22.90 26.00
CA ASP A 150 -14.00 -23.92 26.68
C ASP A 150 -14.25 -25.07 25.69
N GLY A 151 -13.39 -26.08 25.71
CA GLY A 151 -13.52 -27.17 24.73
C GLY A 151 -12.58 -28.37 24.83
N GLN A 152 -11.70 -28.46 25.83
CA GLN A 152 -10.95 -29.69 26.11
C GLN A 152 -11.13 -30.14 27.57
N ARG A 153 -12.39 -30.28 28.01
CA ARG A 153 -12.73 -31.36 28.94
C ARG A 153 -12.76 -32.65 28.13
N LEU A 154 -11.59 -33.24 27.90
CA LEU A 154 -11.49 -34.66 27.59
C LEU A 154 -12.17 -35.40 28.73
N GLY A 155 -13.36 -35.94 28.43
CA GLY A 155 -14.08 -36.85 29.30
C GLY A 155 -13.21 -38.06 29.59
N ARG A 156 -12.46 -37.99 30.69
CA ARG A 156 -11.88 -39.16 31.34
C ARG A 156 -13.03 -39.81 32.09
N ASN A 157 -13.82 -40.62 31.35
CA ASN A 157 -14.86 -41.43 31.93
C ASN A 157 -14.24 -42.30 33.03
N VAL A 158 -14.75 -42.06 34.23
CA VAL A 158 -14.55 -42.86 35.42
C VAL A 158 -15.09 -44.26 35.13
N HIS A 159 -14.21 -45.25 35.10
CA HIS A 159 -14.59 -46.64 35.30
C HIS A 159 -14.01 -47.13 36.62
N THR A 160 -14.67 -46.72 37.70
CA THR A 160 -14.73 -47.51 38.92
C THR A 160 -15.81 -48.57 38.74
N LYS A 161 -15.41 -49.80 38.43
CA LYS A 161 -16.21 -50.98 38.73
C LYS A 161 -15.56 -51.72 39.89
N SER A 162 -16.14 -51.51 41.06
CA SER A 162 -16.05 -52.38 42.21
C SER A 162 -17.09 -53.50 42.08
N SER A 163 -16.64 -54.75 42.05
CA SER A 163 -17.34 -55.94 42.56
C SER A 163 -16.31 -56.99 42.88
#